data_AF-A0A2A8HUB3-F1
#
_entry.id   AF-A0A2A8HUB3-F1
#
_cell.length_a   1.000
_cell.length_b   1.000
_cell.length_c   1.000
_cell.angle_alpha   90.00
_cell.angle_beta   90.00
_cell.angle_gamma   90.00
#
_symmetry.space_group_name_H-M   'P 1'
#
loop_
_entity.id
_entity.type
_entity.pdbx_description
1 polymer ?
#
loop_
_entity_poly.entity_id
_entity_poly.type
_entity_poly.pdbx_seq_one_letter_code
_entity_poly.pdbx_strand_id
1 'polypeptide(L)'
;MTNKFAREIARMRRIEGQARGIIRMMQDERYCIDILQQLAAMEAALRAARMKVLNIHAKTCVEEVITSQDKAEQSEKLSELIALFEKMGR
;
A
#
# COMPACT_ATOMS: atom_id res chain seq x y z
N MET A 1 -8.75 12.65 -16.87
CA MET A 1 -7.74 12.33 -15.84
C MET A 1 -8.05 10.95 -15.27
N THR A 2 -7.24 9.95 -15.60
CA THR A 2 -7.37 8.59 -15.04
C THR A 2 -6.92 8.62 -13.58
N ASN A 3 -7.79 8.30 -12.63
CA ASN A 3 -7.42 8.19 -11.23
C ASN A 3 -6.37 7.06 -11.08
N LYS A 4 -5.11 7.44 -10.78
CA LYS A 4 -3.98 6.50 -10.67
C LYS A 4 -4.13 5.44 -9.56
N PHE A 5 -5.08 5.64 -8.65
CA PHE A 5 -5.39 4.74 -7.53
C PHE A 5 -6.70 3.97 -7.71
N ALA A 6 -7.35 4.00 -8.88
CA ALA A 6 -8.67 3.35 -9.05
C ALA A 6 -8.64 1.85 -8.70
N ARG A 7 -7.58 1.14 -9.07
CA ARG A 7 -7.42 -0.30 -8.77
C ARG A 7 -7.12 -0.53 -7.29
N GLU A 8 -6.35 0.36 -6.69
CA GLU A 8 -5.92 0.33 -5.30
C GLU A 8 -7.10 0.61 -4.38
N ILE A 9 -7.97 1.56 -4.73
CA ILE A 9 -9.26 1.79 -4.06
C ILE A 9 -10.12 0.52 -4.08
N ALA A 10 -10.20 -0.18 -5.22
CA ALA A 10 -10.92 -1.44 -5.30
C ALA A 10 -10.29 -2.56 -4.44
N ARG A 11 -8.99 -2.53 -4.18
CA ARG A 11 -8.33 -3.45 -3.23
C ARG A 11 -8.64 -3.07 -1.79
N MET A 12 -8.58 -1.79 -1.45
CA MET A 12 -8.92 -1.29 -0.12
C MET A 12 -10.38 -1.60 0.24
N ARG A 13 -11.32 -1.48 -0.70
CA ARG A 13 -12.73 -1.91 -0.48
C ARG A 13 -12.87 -3.39 -0.15
N ARG A 14 -12.02 -4.26 -0.72
CA ARG A 14 -12.00 -5.69 -0.37
C ARG A 14 -11.44 -5.91 1.04
N ILE A 15 -10.35 -5.23 1.39
CA ILE A 15 -9.74 -5.26 2.73
C ILE A 15 -10.73 -4.78 3.80
N GLU A 16 -11.46 -3.71 3.52
CA GLU A 16 -12.56 -3.22 4.37
C GLU A 16 -13.65 -4.28 4.57
N GLY A 17 -13.98 -5.03 3.51
CA GLY A 17 -14.88 -6.19 3.58
C GLY A 17 -14.32 -7.31 4.47
N GLN A 18 -13.01 -7.60 4.38
CA GLN A 18 -12.34 -8.58 5.25
C GLN A 18 -12.40 -8.15 6.72
N ALA A 19 -12.11 -6.88 7.01
CA ALA A 19 -12.19 -6.32 8.37
C ALA A 19 -13.60 -6.48 8.96
N ARG A 20 -14.65 -6.12 8.18
CA ARG A 20 -16.04 -6.36 8.59
C ARG A 20 -16.37 -7.84 8.77
N GLY A 21 -15.79 -8.72 7.95
CA GLY A 21 -15.90 -10.17 8.10
C GLY A 21 -15.34 -10.64 9.43
N ILE A 22 -14.11 -10.24 9.75
CA ILE A 22 -13.42 -10.58 11.00
C ILE A 22 -14.20 -10.09 12.22
N ILE A 23 -14.71 -8.85 12.19
CA ILE A 23 -15.55 -8.32 13.27
C ILE A 23 -16.78 -9.21 13.52
N ARG A 24 -17.48 -9.64 12.46
CA ARG A 24 -18.61 -10.57 12.60
C ARG A 24 -18.18 -11.92 13.19
N MET A 25 -17.05 -12.47 12.74
CA MET A 25 -16.53 -13.72 13.31
C MET A 25 -16.24 -13.61 14.81
N MET A 26 -15.76 -12.45 15.27
CA MET A 26 -15.55 -12.18 16.70
C MET A 26 -16.87 -12.03 17.46
N GLN A 27 -17.85 -11.32 16.89
CA GLN A 27 -19.20 -11.17 17.47
C GLN A 27 -19.92 -12.52 17.59
N ASP A 28 -19.72 -13.41 16.62
CA ASP A 28 -20.27 -14.76 16.58
C ASP A 28 -19.45 -15.77 17.40
N GLU A 29 -18.45 -15.31 18.16
CA GLU A 29 -17.52 -16.12 18.98
C GLU A 29 -16.94 -17.33 18.22
N ARG A 30 -16.59 -17.13 16.94
CA ARG A 30 -16.02 -18.19 16.11
C ARG A 30 -14.66 -18.65 16.60
N TYR A 31 -14.30 -19.86 16.19
CA TYR A 31 -13.02 -20.48 16.55
C TYR A 31 -11.82 -19.59 16.22
N CYS A 32 -10.95 -19.38 17.21
CA CYS A 32 -9.85 -18.42 17.14
C CYS A 32 -8.91 -18.67 15.96
N ILE A 33 -8.69 -19.94 15.56
CA ILE A 33 -7.82 -20.27 14.42
C ILE A 33 -8.40 -19.73 13.11
N ASP A 34 -9.72 -19.78 12.92
CA ASP A 34 -10.36 -19.23 11.72
C ASP A 34 -10.18 -17.71 11.66
N ILE A 35 -10.32 -17.03 12.81
CA ILE A 35 -10.13 -15.58 12.92
C ILE A 35 -8.68 -15.22 12.61
N LEU A 36 -7.71 -15.95 13.16
CA LEU A 36 -6.28 -15.76 12.89
C LEU A 36 -5.94 -15.97 11.41
N GLN A 37 -6.55 -16.96 10.76
CA GLN A 37 -6.39 -17.16 9.31
C GLN A 37 -6.93 -15.98 8.49
N GLN A 38 -8.08 -15.41 8.87
CA GLN A 38 -8.62 -14.24 8.18
C GLN A 38 -7.78 -12.97 8.43
N LEU A 39 -7.25 -12.80 9.64
CA LEU A 39 -6.31 -11.71 9.95
C LEU A 39 -5.05 -11.82 9.08
N ALA A 40 -4.44 -13.00 8.99
CA ALA A 40 -3.27 -13.23 8.13
C ALA A 40 -3.58 -12.96 6.64
N ALA A 41 -4.77 -13.35 6.17
CA ALA A 41 -5.21 -13.04 4.80
C ALA A 41 -5.38 -11.53 4.56
N MET A 42 -5.87 -10.79 5.56
CA MET A 42 -6.01 -9.34 5.50
C MET A 42 -4.65 -8.63 5.50
N GLU A 43 -3.71 -9.09 6.33
CA GLU A 43 -2.32 -8.59 6.35
C GLU A 43 -1.62 -8.79 4.99
N ALA A 44 -1.77 -9.97 4.39
CA ALA A 44 -1.22 -10.25 3.06
C ALA A 44 -1.82 -9.33 1.98
N ALA A 45 -3.14 -9.10 2.03
CA ALA A 45 -3.82 -8.18 1.12
C ALA A 45 -3.34 -6.73 1.30
N LEU A 46 -3.14 -6.28 2.55
CA LEU A 46 -2.64 -4.96 2.87
C LEU A 46 -1.18 -4.79 2.40
N ARG A 47 -0.32 -5.78 2.62
CA ARG A 47 1.05 -5.80 2.10
C ARG A 47 1.07 -5.67 0.58
N ALA A 48 0.20 -6.40 -0.12
CA ALA A 48 0.08 -6.30 -1.57
C ALA A 48 -0.38 -4.90 -2.03
N ALA A 49 -1.37 -4.31 -1.36
CA ALA A 49 -1.85 -2.96 -1.65
C ALA A 49 -0.74 -1.91 -1.43
N ARG A 50 -0.01 -2.01 -0.31
CA ARG A 50 1.14 -1.16 0.01
C ARG A 50 2.19 -1.18 -1.11
N MET A 51 2.56 -2.37 -1.58
CA MET A 51 3.53 -2.49 -2.69
C MET A 51 3.03 -1.88 -4.00
N LYS A 52 1.72 -1.89 -4.28
CA LYS A 52 1.17 -1.24 -5.48
C LYS A 52 1.22 0.28 -5.38
N VAL A 53 0.89 0.85 -4.22
CA VAL A 53 1.02 2.30 -3.97
C VAL A 53 2.48 2.75 -4.11
N LEU A 54 3.42 1.96 -3.56
CA LEU A 54 4.85 2.23 -3.72
C LEU A 54 5.29 2.21 -5.20
N ASN A 55 4.82 1.25 -5.98
CA ASN A 55 5.12 1.21 -7.42
C ASN A 55 4.56 2.44 -8.16
N ILE A 56 3.38 2.92 -7.79
CA ILE A 56 2.79 4.15 -8.37
C ILE A 56 3.66 5.36 -8.02
N HIS A 57 4.09 5.46 -6.76
CA HIS A 57 4.97 6.53 -6.31
C HIS A 57 6.32 6.48 -7.05
N ALA A 58 6.98 5.33 -7.10
CA ALA A 58 8.26 5.16 -7.78
C ALA A 58 8.17 5.57 -9.26
N LYS A 59 7.11 5.18 -9.98
CA LYS A 59 6.92 5.61 -11.37
C LYS A 59 6.74 7.11 -11.51
N THR A 60 5.87 7.70 -10.69
CA THR A 60 5.58 9.15 -10.79
C THR A 60 6.82 9.98 -10.40
N CYS A 61 7.45 9.65 -9.27
CA CYS A 61 8.59 10.40 -8.73
C CYS A 61 9.84 10.25 -9.60
N VAL A 62 10.13 9.05 -10.10
CA VAL A 62 11.29 8.83 -11.00
C VAL A 62 11.08 9.54 -12.35
N GLU A 63 9.86 9.56 -12.89
CA GLU A 63 9.55 10.34 -14.10
C GLU A 63 9.75 11.85 -13.85
N GLU A 64 9.30 12.38 -12.72
CA GLU A 64 9.50 13.80 -12.34
C GLU A 64 10.98 14.15 -12.14
N VAL A 65 11.79 13.26 -11.56
CA VAL A 65 13.23 13.45 -11.39
C VAL A 65 13.94 13.45 -12.75
N ILE A 66 13.70 12.46 -13.61
CA ILE A 66 14.36 12.35 -14.91
C ILE A 66 14.02 13.53 -15.83
N THR A 67 12.82 14.07 -15.71
CA THR A 67 12.35 15.20 -16.53
C THR A 67 12.81 16.57 -16.02
N SER A 68 13.26 16.69 -14.76
CA SER A 68 13.83 17.93 -14.24
C SER A 68 15.14 18.27 -14.95
N GLN A 69 15.34 19.54 -15.28
CA GLN A 69 16.59 20.06 -15.86
C GLN A 69 17.61 20.49 -14.80
N ASP A 70 17.23 20.50 -13.52
CA ASP A 70 18.09 20.92 -12.41
C ASP A 70 18.65 19.70 -11.65
N LYS A 71 19.98 19.55 -11.69
CA LYS A 71 20.69 18.47 -10.99
C LYS A 71 20.56 18.54 -9.47
N ALA A 72 20.41 19.73 -8.89
CA ALA A 72 20.22 19.88 -7.45
C ALA A 72 18.84 19.35 -7.03
N GLU A 73 17.80 19.74 -7.78
CA GLU A 73 16.43 19.26 -7.58
C GLU A 73 16.32 17.73 -7.76
N GLN A 74 17.03 17.17 -8.76
CA GLN A 74 17.11 15.72 -8.95
C GLN A 74 17.70 15.00 -7.74
N SER A 75 18.80 15.52 -7.19
CA SER A 75 19.48 14.92 -6.04
C SER A 75 18.62 14.96 -4.78
N GLU A 76 17.89 16.04 -4.54
CA GLU A 76 17.00 16.20 -3.39
C GLU A 76 15.84 15.21 -3.44
N LYS A 77 15.10 15.17 -4.56
CA LYS A 77 13.96 14.25 -4.75
C LYS A 77 14.37 12.78 -4.70
N LEU A 78 15.55 12.44 -5.21
CA LEU A 78 16.08 11.08 -5.10
C LEU A 78 16.41 10.70 -3.65
N SER A 79 16.96 11.64 -2.87
CA SER A 79 17.26 11.43 -1.45
C SER A 79 15.99 11.23 -0.63
N GLU A 80 14.94 12.01 -0.91
CA GLU A 80 13.62 11.86 -0.30
C GLU A 80 13.02 10.47 -0.60
N LEU A 81 13.12 10.02 -1.85
CA LEU A 81 12.66 8.70 -2.27
C LEU A 81 13.36 7.60 -1.46
N ILE A 82 14.69 7.63 -1.37
CA ILE A 82 15.48 6.64 -0.63
C ILE A 82 15.04 6.59 0.85
N ALA A 83 14.89 7.76 1.50
CA ALA A 83 14.44 7.83 2.89
C ALA A 83 13.04 7.24 3.10
N LEU A 84 12.14 7.40 2.12
CA LEU A 84 10.80 6.79 2.11
C LEU A 84 10.88 5.26 2.04
N PHE A 85 11.76 4.72 1.19
CA PHE A 85 11.98 3.27 1.09
C PHE A 85 12.58 2.67 2.37
N GLU A 86 13.52 3.36 3.03
CA GLU A 86 14.10 2.92 4.30
C GLU A 86 13.05 2.83 5.42
N LYS A 87 12.16 3.82 5.51
CA LYS A 87 11.06 3.81 6.49
C LYS A 87 10.06 2.69 6.25
N MET A 88 9.83 2.31 5.00
CA MET A 88 8.86 1.27 4.63
C MET A 88 9.45 -0.15 4.56
N GLY A 89 10.78 -0.29 4.54
CA GLY A 89 11.46 -1.59 4.59
C GLY A 89 11.49 -2.24 5.97
N ARG A 90 11.15 -1.48 7.01
CA ARG A 90 10.91 -1.95 8.38
C ARG A 90 9.52 -2.56 8.53
#